data_AF-A0A3P6AB73-F1
#
_entry.id   AF-A0A3P6AB73-F1
#
_cell.length_a   1.000
_cell.length_b   1.000
_cell.length_c   1.000
_cell.angle_alpha   90.00
_cell.angle_beta   90.00
_cell.angle_gamma   90.00
#
_symmetry.space_group_name_H-M   'P 1'
#
loop_
_entity.id
_entity.type
_entity.pdbx_description
1 polymer ?
#
loop_
_entity_poly.entity_id
_entity_poly.type
_entity_poly.pdbx_seq_one_letter_code
_entity_poly.pdbx_strand_id
1 'polypeptide(L)'
;MALSLLTYSIKIPTTASTVVVRPVLPIRSSLPSLRLTFPHRTPTSFISCCSSVSEKAATSGIDLKPDVERWPKYIPNKHPDKNYVRVLDTTLRDGEQSPGGALTPAQKLEIARKLAKLRVDVMDVGFPASSEEELEAVKTIAKTVGNEVDEETGYVPVICVISRCKHKDIEAAWELGGVEVREEAEDIHIHMY
;
A
#
# COMPACT_ATOMS: atom_id res chain seq x y z
N MET A 1 36.21 -7.39 46.07
CA MET A 1 36.48 -6.08 45.43
C MET A 1 35.15 -5.53 44.95
N ALA A 2 34.70 -4.43 45.56
CA ALA A 2 33.43 -3.80 45.29
C ALA A 2 33.54 -2.92 44.03
N LEU A 3 32.67 -3.13 43.04
CA LEU A 3 32.49 -2.18 41.93
C LEU A 3 31.43 -1.15 42.34
N SER A 4 31.88 0.09 42.53
CA SER A 4 31.03 1.25 42.79
C SER A 4 30.42 1.73 41.46
N LEU A 5 29.09 1.77 41.37
CA LEU A 5 28.36 2.35 40.24
C LEU A 5 28.36 3.87 40.38
N LEU A 6 28.95 4.57 39.41
CA LEU A 6 28.93 6.04 39.34
C LEU A 6 27.53 6.50 38.91
N THR A 7 26.75 7.02 39.86
CA THR A 7 25.44 7.62 39.60
C THR A 7 25.61 9.07 39.15
N TYR A 8 25.22 9.39 37.91
CA TYR A 8 25.15 10.76 37.41
C TYR A 8 23.71 11.27 37.54
N SER A 9 23.51 12.38 38.27
CA SER A 9 22.20 13.01 38.49
C SER A 9 22.14 14.37 37.80
N ILE A 10 21.33 14.49 36.75
CA ILE A 10 20.95 15.78 36.16
C ILE A 10 19.61 16.20 36.77
N LYS A 11 19.55 17.40 37.36
CA LYS A 11 18.30 18.06 37.79
C LYS A 11 17.85 19.00 36.67
N ILE A 12 16.64 18.79 36.15
CA ILE A 12 15.96 19.74 35.25
C ILE A 12 14.64 20.15 35.92
N PRO A 13 14.32 21.45 35.98
CA PRO A 13 13.19 21.98 36.75
C PRO A 13 11.83 21.52 36.22
N THR A 14 10.94 21.23 37.18
CA THR A 14 9.55 20.84 37.00
C THR A 14 8.63 22.04 36.71
N THR A 15 7.81 21.91 35.67
CA THR A 15 6.48 22.52 35.59
C THR A 15 5.45 21.41 35.33
N ALA A 16 4.34 21.48 36.07
CA ALA A 16 3.27 20.50 36.23
C ALA A 16 2.67 20.01 34.88
N SER A 17 2.17 18.79 34.70
CA SER A 17 1.29 18.02 35.60
C SER A 17 1.43 16.51 35.31
N THR A 18 1.55 15.69 36.33
CA THR A 18 1.49 14.22 36.23
C THR A 18 0.03 13.78 36.34
N VAL A 19 -0.54 13.24 35.26
CA VAL A 19 -1.82 12.52 35.33
C VAL A 19 -1.52 11.09 35.75
N VAL A 20 -1.91 10.73 36.97
CA VAL A 20 -1.83 9.37 37.50
C VAL A 20 -3.06 8.60 37.02
N VAL A 21 -2.90 7.69 36.06
CA VAL A 21 -3.94 6.74 35.68
C VAL A 21 -3.78 5.49 36.56
N ARG A 22 -4.71 5.27 37.48
CA ARG A 22 -4.80 4.02 38.27
C ARG A 22 -5.67 3.00 37.51
N PRO A 23 -5.19 1.77 37.26
CA PRO A 23 -6.06 0.72 36.77
C PRO A 23 -6.97 0.24 37.93
N VAL A 24 -8.27 0.48 37.82
CA VAL A 24 -9.29 -0.12 38.68
C VAL A 24 -9.72 -1.43 38.03
N LEU A 25 -9.28 -2.55 38.59
CA LEU A 25 -9.82 -3.88 38.31
C LEU A 25 -11.01 -4.15 39.24
N PRO A 26 -12.21 -4.44 38.73
CA PRO A 26 -13.19 -5.21 39.46
C PRO A 26 -13.25 -6.64 38.90
N ILE A 27 -12.86 -7.60 39.73
CA ILE A 27 -13.10 -9.02 39.52
C ILE A 27 -14.55 -9.34 39.94
N ARG A 28 -15.20 -10.15 39.08
CA ARG A 28 -16.35 -11.07 39.29
C ARG A 28 -17.80 -10.60 39.02
N SER A 29 -18.30 -11.23 37.95
CA SER A 29 -19.44 -12.18 37.89
C SER A 29 -20.86 -11.69 37.59
N SER A 30 -21.47 -12.48 36.68
CA SER A 30 -22.87 -12.57 36.24
C SER A 30 -23.39 -11.46 35.32
N LEU A 31 -23.38 -11.75 34.01
CA LEU A 31 -24.25 -11.09 33.03
C LEU A 31 -25.34 -12.09 32.58
N PRO A 32 -26.63 -11.75 32.64
CA PRO A 32 -27.66 -12.49 31.92
C PRO A 32 -27.63 -12.13 30.42
N SER A 33 -27.87 -13.14 29.60
CA SER A 33 -27.91 -13.12 28.14
C SER A 33 -28.87 -12.06 27.59
N LEU A 34 -28.34 -11.06 26.88
CA LEU A 34 -29.14 -10.11 26.09
C LEU A 34 -29.30 -10.65 24.68
N ARG A 35 -30.55 -10.99 24.35
CA ARG A 35 -31.02 -11.50 23.06
C ARG A 35 -31.14 -10.33 22.08
N LEU A 36 -30.27 -10.27 21.07
CA LEU A 36 -30.38 -9.34 19.94
C LEU A 36 -31.43 -9.87 18.95
N THR A 37 -32.56 -9.17 18.83
CA THR A 37 -33.55 -9.42 17.78
C THR A 37 -33.16 -8.67 16.51
N PHE A 38 -32.87 -9.42 15.44
CA PHE A 38 -32.68 -8.92 14.08
C PHE A 38 -34.02 -8.46 13.48
N PRO A 39 -34.19 -7.20 13.03
CA PRO A 39 -35.31 -6.85 12.17
C PRO A 39 -35.05 -7.34 10.75
N HIS A 40 -35.72 -8.43 10.38
CA HIS A 40 -35.82 -8.95 9.03
C HIS A 40 -36.67 -7.99 8.16
N ARG A 41 -36.06 -7.26 7.22
CA ARG A 41 -36.81 -6.52 6.19
C ARG A 41 -37.02 -7.43 4.96
N THR A 42 -38.27 -7.75 4.69
CA THR A 42 -38.77 -8.38 3.46
C THR A 42 -38.77 -7.39 2.30
N PRO A 43 -38.43 -7.78 1.05
CA PRO A 43 -38.71 -6.97 -0.12
C PRO A 43 -40.05 -7.41 -0.73
N THR A 44 -41.06 -6.54 -0.67
CA THR A 44 -42.27 -6.64 -1.51
C THR A 44 -42.47 -5.29 -2.17
N SER A 45 -42.28 -5.25 -3.50
CA SER A 45 -43.29 -4.83 -4.48
C SER A 45 -42.60 -4.34 -5.74
N PHE A 46 -42.76 -5.12 -6.80
CA PHE A 46 -42.59 -4.71 -8.19
C PHE A 46 -43.36 -3.42 -8.47
N ILE A 47 -42.68 -2.40 -8.99
CA ILE A 47 -43.33 -1.32 -9.71
C ILE A 47 -42.91 -1.45 -11.17
N SER A 48 -43.83 -2.01 -11.93
CA SER A 48 -43.90 -1.88 -13.38
C SER A 48 -44.22 -0.42 -13.69
N CYS A 49 -43.35 0.23 -14.46
CA CYS A 49 -43.73 1.42 -15.18
C CYS A 49 -43.23 1.29 -16.61
N CYS A 50 -44.14 0.82 -17.47
CA CYS A 50 -44.02 1.02 -18.91
C CYS A 50 -44.03 2.52 -19.19
N SER A 51 -42.99 3.01 -19.86
CA SER A 51 -43.02 4.30 -20.52
C SER A 51 -42.45 4.15 -21.93
N SER A 52 -43.39 4.11 -22.88
CA SER A 52 -43.33 4.59 -24.26
C SER A 52 -41.96 4.65 -24.96
N VAL A 53 -41.83 3.84 -26.00
CA VAL A 53 -40.84 4.00 -27.09
C VAL A 53 -41.00 5.40 -27.69
N SER A 54 -39.96 6.23 -27.56
CA SER A 54 -39.81 7.47 -28.32
C SER A 54 -38.75 7.23 -29.39
N GLU A 55 -39.21 7.12 -30.64
CA GLU A 55 -38.33 7.03 -31.79
C GLU A 55 -37.75 8.40 -32.17
N LYS A 56 -36.43 8.39 -32.42
CA LYS A 56 -35.62 9.32 -33.23
C LYS A 56 -35.27 10.68 -32.63
N ALA A 57 -34.05 10.73 -32.08
CA ALA A 57 -33.15 11.86 -32.29
C ALA A 57 -31.87 11.34 -32.95
N ALA A 58 -31.59 11.79 -34.18
CA ALA A 58 -30.32 11.57 -34.82
C ALA A 58 -29.25 12.41 -34.11
N THR A 59 -28.62 11.85 -33.09
CA THR A 59 -27.35 12.37 -32.58
C THR A 59 -26.24 11.74 -33.38
N SER A 60 -25.65 12.53 -34.27
CA SER A 60 -24.31 12.29 -34.80
C SER A 60 -23.42 11.83 -33.66
N GLY A 61 -22.95 10.59 -33.72
CA GLY A 61 -22.07 10.01 -32.71
C GLY A 61 -20.79 10.82 -32.67
N ILE A 62 -20.73 11.76 -31.73
CA ILE A 62 -19.46 12.30 -31.28
C ILE A 62 -18.88 11.15 -30.47
N ASP A 63 -17.87 10.49 -31.02
CA ASP A 63 -17.00 9.57 -30.28
C ASP A 63 -16.26 10.40 -29.23
N LEU A 64 -16.96 10.71 -28.13
CA LEU A 64 -16.38 11.35 -26.96
C LEU A 64 -15.48 10.30 -26.32
N LYS A 65 -14.22 10.26 -26.76
CA LYS A 65 -13.18 9.66 -25.93
C LYS A 65 -13.25 10.35 -24.57
N PRO A 66 -13.35 9.60 -23.45
CA PRO A 66 -13.34 10.22 -22.14
C PRO A 66 -12.07 11.08 -22.05
N ASP A 67 -12.17 12.25 -21.45
CA ASP A 67 -11.02 13.10 -21.17
C ASP A 67 -10.15 12.33 -20.17
N VAL A 68 -9.19 11.55 -20.68
CA VAL A 68 -8.35 10.70 -19.86
C VAL A 68 -7.33 11.61 -19.18
N GLU A 69 -7.59 11.96 -17.93
CA GLU A 69 -6.67 12.75 -17.13
C GLU A 69 -5.34 11.99 -17.01
N ARG A 70 -4.27 12.56 -17.58
CA ARG A 70 -2.95 11.96 -17.59
C ARG A 70 -2.40 11.87 -16.16
N TRP A 71 -1.78 10.75 -15.81
CA TRP A 71 -1.10 10.58 -14.53
C TRP A 71 0.02 11.62 -14.37
N PRO A 72 0.18 12.22 -13.19
CA PRO A 72 1.22 13.20 -12.96
C PRO A 72 2.61 12.56 -13.06
N LYS A 73 3.58 13.34 -13.57
CA LYS A 73 4.98 12.90 -13.61
C LYS A 73 5.49 12.56 -12.21
N TYR A 74 6.11 11.38 -12.08
CA TYR A 74 6.72 10.96 -10.83
C TYR A 74 7.98 11.77 -10.50
N ILE A 75 8.06 12.26 -9.26
CA ILE A 75 9.22 12.95 -8.69
C ILE A 75 9.30 12.51 -7.21
N PRO A 76 10.33 11.76 -6.78
CA PRO A 76 10.37 11.13 -5.45
C PRO A 76 9.96 12.05 -4.29
N ASN A 77 10.47 13.29 -4.26
CA ASN A 77 10.25 14.25 -3.17
C ASN A 77 9.25 15.37 -3.49
N LYS A 78 8.38 15.21 -4.50
CA LYS A 78 7.42 16.24 -4.89
C LYS A 78 6.08 15.65 -5.31
N HIS A 79 5.00 16.22 -4.76
CA HIS A 79 3.62 15.94 -5.18
C HIS A 79 3.15 16.97 -6.22
N PRO A 80 2.22 16.59 -7.13
CA PRO A 80 1.72 17.50 -8.15
C PRO A 80 0.93 18.68 -7.54
N ASP A 81 0.15 18.42 -6.49
CA ASP A 81 -0.62 19.41 -5.76
C ASP A 81 -0.79 19.01 -4.28
N LYS A 82 -1.48 19.85 -3.50
CA LYS A 82 -1.65 19.68 -2.04
C LYS A 82 -2.64 18.60 -1.64
N ASN A 83 -3.53 18.19 -2.54
CA ASN A 83 -4.59 17.23 -2.27
C ASN A 83 -4.20 15.82 -2.75
N TYR A 84 -3.14 15.69 -3.56
CA TYR A 84 -2.62 14.41 -4.01
C TYR A 84 -2.04 13.60 -2.85
N VAL A 85 -2.55 12.38 -2.66
CA VAL A 85 -2.04 11.41 -1.69
C VAL A 85 -1.52 10.20 -2.46
N ARG A 86 -0.23 9.87 -2.30
CA ARG A 86 0.33 8.63 -2.86
C ARG A 86 -0.11 7.43 -2.05
N VAL A 87 -0.53 6.38 -2.74
CA VAL A 87 -0.85 5.08 -2.16
C VAL A 87 0.35 4.15 -2.30
N LEU A 88 0.94 3.80 -1.16
CA LEU A 88 1.91 2.71 -1.04
C LEU A 88 1.16 1.46 -0.61
N ASP A 89 1.15 0.44 -1.47
CA ASP A 89 0.62 -0.88 -1.12
C ASP A 89 1.75 -1.80 -0.65
N THR A 90 1.57 -2.43 0.52
CA THR A 90 2.55 -3.36 1.12
C THR A 90 2.07 -4.81 1.14
N THR A 91 1.06 -5.16 0.35
CA THR A 91 0.47 -6.51 0.31
C THR A 91 1.51 -7.58 -0.01
N LEU A 92 2.44 -7.30 -0.92
CA LEU A 92 3.46 -8.26 -1.37
C LEU A 92 4.63 -8.42 -0.39
N ARG A 93 4.68 -7.61 0.68
CA ARG A 93 5.73 -7.66 1.71
C ARG A 93 5.14 -7.91 3.09
N ASP A 94 4.33 -6.99 3.61
CA ASP A 94 3.74 -7.15 4.94
C ASP A 94 2.57 -8.13 4.92
N GLY A 95 1.80 -8.13 3.84
CA GLY A 95 0.72 -9.11 3.65
C GLY A 95 1.25 -10.54 3.67
N GLU A 96 2.41 -10.78 3.05
CA GLU A 96 3.05 -12.10 3.01
C GLU A 96 3.50 -12.60 4.40
N GLN A 97 3.76 -11.69 5.34
CA GLN A 97 4.14 -12.01 6.72
C GLN A 97 2.96 -12.39 7.62
N SER A 98 1.72 -12.29 7.12
CA SER A 98 0.54 -12.73 7.86
C SER A 98 0.50 -14.27 7.97
N PRO A 99 -0.04 -14.84 9.06
CA PRO A 99 -0.23 -16.28 9.17
C PRO A 99 -1.03 -16.85 7.99
N GLY A 100 -0.41 -17.77 7.23
CA GLY A 100 -1.01 -18.34 6.01
C GLY A 100 -0.94 -17.43 4.77
N GLY A 101 -0.22 -16.31 4.84
CA GLY A 101 -0.06 -15.33 3.76
C GLY A 101 1.12 -15.58 2.81
N ALA A 102 1.89 -16.67 2.99
CA ALA A 102 3.05 -16.96 2.16
C ALA A 102 2.70 -17.02 0.67
N LEU A 103 3.44 -16.29 -0.16
CA LEU A 103 3.22 -16.21 -1.60
C LEU A 103 4.36 -16.90 -2.34
N THR A 104 4.01 -17.69 -3.34
CA THR A 104 4.97 -18.13 -4.36
C THR A 104 5.33 -16.97 -5.30
N PRO A 105 6.49 -17.00 -5.98
CA PRO A 105 6.87 -15.99 -6.97
C PRO A 105 5.79 -15.74 -8.03
N ALA A 106 5.12 -16.80 -8.50
CA ALA A 106 4.06 -16.71 -9.49
C ALA A 106 2.83 -15.96 -8.96
N GLN A 107 2.40 -16.25 -7.72
CA GLN A 107 1.30 -15.52 -7.06
C GLN A 107 1.69 -14.05 -6.83
N LYS A 108 2.94 -13.80 -6.43
CA LYS A 108 3.47 -12.46 -6.22
C LYS A 108 3.36 -11.62 -7.49
N LEU A 109 3.79 -12.16 -8.63
CA LEU A 109 3.67 -11.52 -9.93
C LEU A 109 2.21 -11.29 -10.35
N GLU A 110 1.32 -12.26 -10.12
CA GLU A 110 -0.11 -12.11 -10.43
C GLU A 110 -0.75 -10.98 -9.60
N ILE A 111 -0.44 -10.91 -8.30
CA ILE A 111 -0.92 -9.85 -7.41
C ILE A 111 -0.31 -8.50 -7.81
N ALA A 112 0.98 -8.43 -8.15
CA ALA A 112 1.62 -7.20 -8.65
C ALA A 112 0.89 -6.63 -9.88
N ARG A 113 0.52 -7.50 -10.83
CA ARG A 113 -0.29 -7.10 -12.00
C ARG A 113 -1.68 -6.59 -11.61
N LYS A 114 -2.30 -7.15 -10.57
CA LYS A 114 -3.59 -6.66 -10.05
C LYS A 114 -3.44 -5.31 -9.37
N LEU A 115 -2.39 -5.11 -8.55
CA LEU A 115 -2.08 -3.83 -7.92
C LEU A 115 -1.82 -2.74 -8.96
N ALA A 116 -1.10 -3.05 -10.05
CA ALA A 116 -0.90 -2.12 -11.15
C ALA A 116 -2.23 -1.70 -11.81
N LYS A 117 -3.17 -2.64 -12.01
CA LYS A 117 -4.52 -2.34 -12.51
C LYS A 117 -5.36 -1.50 -11.55
N LEU A 118 -5.13 -1.65 -10.24
CA LEU A 118 -5.74 -0.81 -9.20
C LEU A 118 -5.12 0.59 -9.12
N ARG A 119 -4.08 0.87 -9.90
CA ARG A 119 -3.41 2.16 -10.01
C ARG A 119 -2.75 2.64 -8.71
N VAL A 120 -2.13 1.72 -7.96
CA VAL A 120 -1.32 2.11 -6.79
C VAL A 120 -0.09 2.90 -7.24
N ASP A 121 0.27 3.98 -6.54
CA ASP A 121 1.44 4.79 -6.90
C ASP A 121 2.75 4.02 -6.70
N VAL A 122 2.82 3.29 -5.60
CA VAL A 122 4.02 2.54 -5.19
C VAL A 122 3.60 1.16 -4.68
N MET A 123 4.34 0.14 -5.07
CA MET A 123 4.17 -1.23 -4.54
C MET A 123 5.45 -1.68 -3.84
N ASP A 124 5.36 -2.04 -2.56
CA ASP A 124 6.45 -2.73 -1.85
C ASP A 124 6.40 -4.21 -2.20
N VAL A 125 7.33 -4.64 -3.03
CA VAL A 125 7.36 -5.98 -3.63
C VAL A 125 8.24 -6.95 -2.86
N GLY A 126 8.76 -6.60 -1.68
CA GLY A 126 9.41 -7.56 -0.79
C GLY A 126 10.86 -7.25 -0.44
N PHE A 127 11.60 -8.28 -0.03
CA PHE A 127 12.95 -8.14 0.55
C PHE A 127 14.01 -8.93 -0.23
N PRO A 128 14.69 -8.33 -1.22
CA PRO A 128 15.62 -9.01 -2.12
C PRO A 128 16.73 -9.79 -1.41
N ALA A 129 17.22 -9.29 -0.27
CA ALA A 129 18.30 -9.95 0.48
C ALA A 129 17.83 -11.14 1.34
N SER A 130 16.54 -11.48 1.34
CA SER A 130 16.00 -12.56 2.16
C SER A 130 16.31 -13.95 1.59
N SER A 131 16.26 -14.10 0.26
CA SER A 131 16.56 -15.34 -0.45
C SER A 131 16.76 -15.09 -1.94
N GLU A 132 17.39 -16.03 -2.64
CA GLU A 132 17.54 -15.96 -4.10
C GLU A 132 16.18 -16.01 -4.82
N GLU A 133 15.24 -16.81 -4.31
CA GLU A 133 13.89 -16.91 -4.88
C GLU A 133 13.14 -15.58 -4.81
N GLU A 134 13.28 -14.87 -3.68
CA GLU A 134 12.70 -13.54 -3.50
C GLU A 134 13.36 -12.50 -4.42
N LEU A 135 14.70 -12.53 -4.54
CA LEU A 135 15.44 -11.65 -5.45
C LEU A 135 14.94 -11.83 -6.90
N GLU A 136 14.82 -13.06 -7.37
CA GLU A 136 14.35 -13.35 -8.73
C GLU A 136 12.87 -13.00 -8.95
N ALA A 137 12.02 -13.20 -7.93
CA ALA A 137 10.62 -12.77 -7.97
C ALA A 137 10.52 -11.25 -8.14
N VAL A 138 11.27 -10.50 -7.34
CA VAL A 138 11.31 -9.04 -7.38
C VAL A 138 11.88 -8.53 -8.70
N LYS A 139 12.99 -9.09 -9.19
CA LYS A 139 13.54 -8.76 -10.53
C LYS A 139 12.52 -8.97 -11.63
N THR A 140 11.75 -10.06 -11.55
CA THR A 140 10.72 -10.36 -12.54
C THR A 140 9.61 -9.32 -12.52
N ILE A 141 9.15 -8.92 -11.33
CA ILE A 141 8.14 -7.87 -11.17
C ILE A 141 8.66 -6.53 -11.71
N ALA A 142 9.88 -6.14 -11.34
CA ALA A 142 10.49 -4.90 -11.82
C ALA A 142 10.59 -4.84 -13.35
N LYS A 143 11.11 -5.90 -13.97
CA LYS A 143 11.29 -5.98 -15.43
C LYS A 143 10.00 -6.04 -16.24
N THR A 144 8.91 -6.52 -15.62
CA THR A 144 7.61 -6.66 -16.29
C THR A 144 6.67 -5.54 -15.86
N VAL A 145 6.06 -5.66 -14.68
CA VAL A 145 5.07 -4.70 -14.15
C VAL A 145 5.66 -3.29 -13.98
N GLY A 146 6.92 -3.18 -13.53
CA GLY A 146 7.59 -1.89 -13.34
C GLY A 146 7.93 -1.16 -14.65
N ASN A 147 7.88 -1.84 -15.79
CA ASN A 147 8.19 -1.28 -17.11
C ASN A 147 6.98 -1.24 -18.06
N GLU A 148 5.83 -1.76 -17.63
CA GLU A 148 4.58 -1.73 -18.39
C GLU A 148 3.89 -0.36 -18.24
N VAL A 149 4.32 0.61 -19.05
CA VAL A 149 3.74 1.97 -19.09
C VAL A 149 2.41 1.95 -19.84
N ASP A 150 1.37 2.49 -19.23
CA ASP A 150 0.11 2.78 -19.90
C ASP A 150 0.27 4.03 -20.79
N GLU A 151 0.24 3.86 -22.11
CA GLU A 151 0.51 4.95 -23.07
C GLU A 151 -0.54 6.06 -23.05
N GLU A 152 -1.80 5.75 -22.71
CA GLU A 152 -2.90 6.72 -22.71
C GLU A 152 -2.83 7.62 -21.49
N THR A 153 -2.65 7.01 -20.32
CA THR A 153 -2.61 7.72 -19.03
C THR A 153 -1.20 8.14 -18.64
N GLY A 154 -0.15 7.52 -19.17
CA GLY A 154 1.23 7.67 -18.69
C GLY A 154 1.50 7.03 -17.34
N TYR A 155 0.60 6.17 -16.84
CA TYR A 155 0.75 5.50 -15.56
C TYR A 155 1.77 4.36 -15.63
N VAL A 156 2.61 4.28 -14.60
CA VAL A 156 3.46 3.14 -14.27
C VAL A 156 3.65 3.12 -12.75
N PRO A 157 3.52 1.97 -12.06
CA PRO A 157 3.75 1.93 -10.62
C PRO A 157 5.24 2.03 -10.31
N VAL A 158 5.57 2.72 -9.22
CA VAL A 158 6.92 2.68 -8.67
C VAL A 158 7.11 1.36 -7.94
N ILE A 159 8.17 0.64 -8.28
CA ILE A 159 8.53 -0.61 -7.61
C ILE A 159 9.36 -0.24 -6.39
N CYS A 160 8.98 -0.71 -5.21
CA CYS A 160 9.69 -0.46 -3.97
C CYS A 160 10.14 -1.79 -3.35
N VAL A 161 11.30 -1.81 -2.73
CA VAL A 161 11.83 -2.95 -2.00
C VAL A 161 12.33 -2.52 -0.63
N ILE A 162 12.28 -3.43 0.33
CA ILE A 162 12.80 -3.18 1.66
C ILE A 162 14.25 -3.66 1.79
N SER A 163 15.04 -2.97 2.61
CA SER A 163 16.41 -3.34 2.96
C SER A 163 16.70 -2.97 4.40
N ARG A 164 17.49 -3.79 5.12
CA ARG A 164 18.02 -3.36 6.43
C ARG A 164 19.19 -2.41 6.19
N CYS A 165 19.62 -1.69 7.21
CA CYS A 165 20.84 -0.86 7.17
C CYS A 165 22.16 -1.67 7.11
N LYS A 166 22.31 -2.54 6.11
CA LYS A 166 23.49 -3.37 5.85
C LYS A 166 23.88 -3.24 4.39
N HIS A 167 25.19 -3.12 4.15
CA HIS A 167 25.72 -2.93 2.79
C HIS A 167 25.21 -3.99 1.81
N LYS A 168 25.30 -5.27 2.17
CA LYS A 168 24.83 -6.39 1.33
C LYS A 168 23.35 -6.33 0.99
N ASP A 169 22.52 -5.85 1.92
CA ASP A 169 21.09 -5.76 1.68
C ASP A 169 20.76 -4.62 0.72
N ILE A 170 21.51 -3.52 0.80
CA ILE A 170 21.41 -2.39 -0.14
C ILE A 170 21.93 -2.79 -1.52
N GLU A 171 23.04 -3.54 -1.59
CA GLU A 171 23.56 -4.09 -2.85
C GLU A 171 22.53 -4.99 -3.53
N ALA A 172 21.92 -5.92 -2.80
CA ALA A 172 20.87 -6.79 -3.34
C ALA A 172 19.65 -6.01 -3.87
N ALA A 173 19.27 -4.92 -3.20
CA ALA A 173 18.22 -4.02 -3.68
C ALA A 173 18.65 -3.21 -4.91
N TRP A 174 19.92 -2.80 -4.97
CA TRP A 174 20.51 -2.05 -6.08
C TRP A 174 20.65 -2.88 -7.37
N GLU A 175 20.96 -4.18 -7.22
CA GLU A 175 21.08 -5.13 -8.35
C GLU A 175 19.81 -5.29 -9.18
N LEU A 176 18.66 -4.81 -8.69
CA LEU A 176 17.40 -4.85 -9.39
C LEU A 176 17.30 -3.87 -10.56
N GLY A 177 18.17 -2.86 -10.61
CA GLY A 177 18.14 -1.77 -11.60
C GLY A 177 18.24 -0.41 -10.93
N GLY A 178 19.24 -0.23 -10.06
CA GLY A 178 19.43 0.90 -9.15
C GLY A 178 18.99 2.27 -9.66
N VAL A 179 18.37 3.04 -8.76
CA VAL A 179 17.95 4.43 -8.98
C VAL A 179 19.14 5.29 -9.42
N GLU A 180 19.23 5.61 -10.72
CA GLU A 180 19.80 6.88 -11.18
C GLU A 180 19.23 7.32 -12.55
N VAL A 181 18.27 8.26 -12.49
CA VAL A 181 18.07 9.40 -13.42
C VAL A 181 18.12 9.12 -14.95
N ARG A 182 16.94 8.86 -15.52
CA ARG A 182 16.30 9.40 -16.76
C ARG A 182 16.06 8.49 -17.98
N GLU A 183 14.86 8.76 -18.51
CA GLU A 183 14.28 8.53 -19.84
C GLU A 183 14.03 7.07 -20.20
N GLU A 184 12.82 6.63 -19.81
CA GLU A 184 12.15 5.38 -20.23
C GLU A 184 12.34 4.19 -19.25
N ALA A 185 11.66 4.33 -18.10
CA ALA A 185 11.36 3.33 -17.05
C ALA A 185 12.55 2.73 -16.28
N GLU A 186 12.75 3.16 -15.01
CA GLU A 186 13.60 2.48 -13.99
C GLU A 186 13.56 3.25 -12.63
N ASP A 187 12.42 3.28 -11.94
CA ASP A 187 12.32 3.88 -10.59
C ASP A 187 12.11 2.79 -9.53
N ILE A 188 13.20 2.27 -8.93
CA ILE A 188 13.15 1.32 -7.81
C ILE A 188 13.38 2.03 -6.46
N HIS A 189 12.34 2.21 -5.67
CA HIS A 189 12.50 2.79 -4.34
C HIS A 189 13.08 1.79 -3.33
N ILE A 190 14.05 2.21 -2.52
CA ILE A 190 14.59 1.39 -1.42
C ILE A 190 14.09 1.96 -0.10
N HIS A 191 13.27 1.18 0.61
CA HIS A 191 12.82 1.48 1.97
C HIS A 191 13.77 0.84 2.98
N MET A 192 14.47 1.69 3.72
CA MET A 192 15.38 1.27 4.78
C MET A 192 14.63 1.15 6.11
N TYR A 193 14.84 0.07 6.86
CA TYR A 193 14.33 -0.13 8.23
C TYR A 193 15.41 -0.65 9.20
#